data_AF-W4H341-F1
#
_entry.id   AF-W4H341-F1
#
_cell.length_a   1.000
_cell.length_b   1.000
_cell.length_c   1.000
_cell.angle_alpha   90.00
_cell.angle_beta   90.00
_cell.angle_gamma   90.00
#
_symmetry.space_group_name_H-M   'P 1'
#
loop_
_entity.id
_entity.type
_entity.pdbx_description
1 polymer ?
#
loop_
_entity_poly.entity_id
_entity_poly.type
_entity_poly.pdbx_seq_one_letter_code
_entity_poly.pdbx_strand_id
1 'polypeptide(L)'
;MEDIGGTRNAEVLGNFYDVQEKKRWTEDDDIFLLTQANNERPFVQRKDATRAWEAVAGALLSIDGFTRCRLDGKKAQTEDETAKTKLLDGLVPLYMDAIVNKSGVPTSDAAIKAADTKFFRA
;
A
#
# COMPACT_ATOMS: atom_id res chain seq x y z
N MET A 1 32.90 -16.53 -29.07
CA MET A 1 31.60 -15.91 -28.74
C MET A 1 31.15 -16.54 -27.45
N GLU A 2 31.54 -15.95 -26.32
CA GLU A 2 31.11 -16.43 -25.01
C GLU A 2 29.80 -15.72 -24.67
N ASP A 3 28.71 -16.49 -24.78
CA ASP A 3 27.38 -16.10 -24.34
C ASP A 3 27.26 -16.41 -22.85
N ILE A 4 27.63 -15.45 -22.01
CA ILE A 4 27.51 -15.57 -20.55
C ILE A 4 27.06 -14.22 -20.00
N GLY A 5 25.79 -14.11 -19.59
CA GLY A 5 25.39 -13.00 -18.72
C GLY A 5 23.94 -12.53 -18.76
N GLY A 6 22.96 -13.35 -19.12
CA GLY A 6 21.55 -12.92 -19.15
C GLY A 6 20.70 -13.35 -17.94
N THR A 7 20.95 -14.52 -17.36
CA THR A 7 19.93 -15.23 -16.56
C THR A 7 20.10 -15.15 -15.04
N ARG A 8 21.34 -15.01 -14.54
CA ARG A 8 21.61 -15.02 -13.08
C ARG A 8 21.00 -13.83 -12.32
N ASN A 9 20.82 -12.70 -13.00
CA ASN A 9 20.31 -11.48 -12.36
C ASN A 9 18.80 -11.51 -12.14
N ALA A 10 18.04 -12.19 -13.03
CA ALA A 10 16.59 -12.29 -12.92
C ALA A 10 16.16 -13.24 -11.79
N GLU A 11 16.87 -14.36 -11.61
CA GLU A 11 16.61 -15.31 -10.51
C GLU A 11 16.95 -14.72 -9.13
N VAL A 12 18.03 -13.93 -9.03
CA VAL A 12 18.42 -13.23 -7.80
C VAL A 12 17.40 -12.16 -7.42
N LEU A 13 16.91 -11.39 -8.39
CA LEU A 13 15.84 -10.43 -8.17
C LEU A 13 14.54 -11.14 -7.77
N GLY A 14 14.14 -12.20 -8.49
CA GLY A 14 12.98 -13.02 -8.17
C GLY A 14 13.02 -13.52 -6.72
N ASN A 15 14.15 -14.10 -6.28
CA ASN A 15 14.34 -14.56 -4.91
C ASN A 15 14.31 -13.42 -3.87
N PHE A 16 14.79 -12.22 -4.20
CA PHE A 16 14.72 -11.06 -3.31
C PHE A 16 13.29 -10.55 -3.13
N TYR A 17 12.52 -10.43 -4.22
CA TYR A 17 11.12 -10.04 -4.19
C TYR A 17 10.27 -11.07 -3.42
N ASP A 18 10.50 -12.37 -3.66
CA ASP A 18 9.79 -13.46 -2.99
C ASP A 18 10.06 -13.51 -1.47
N VAL A 19 11.32 -13.26 -1.07
CA VAL A 19 11.72 -13.18 0.35
C VAL A 19 11.17 -11.92 1.02
N GLN A 20 11.05 -10.81 0.28
CA GLN A 20 10.45 -9.58 0.79
C GLN A 20 8.94 -9.69 0.93
N GLU A 21 8.22 -10.26 -0.04
CA GLU A 21 6.78 -10.51 0.09
C GLU A 21 6.46 -11.47 1.24
N LYS A 22 7.29 -12.51 1.44
CA LYS A 22 7.18 -13.41 2.61
C LYS A 22 7.43 -12.70 3.96
N LYS A 23 8.07 -11.53 3.96
CA LYS A 23 8.26 -10.67 5.15
C LYS A 23 7.22 -9.59 5.29
N ARG A 24 6.43 -9.30 4.25
CA ARG A 24 5.39 -8.27 4.31
C ARG A 24 4.22 -8.74 5.17
N TRP A 25 3.66 -7.80 5.92
CA TRP A 25 2.40 -8.00 6.61
C TRP A 25 1.27 -8.15 5.59
N THR A 26 0.26 -8.93 5.96
CA THR A 26 -0.95 -9.05 5.14
C THR A 26 -1.73 -7.75 5.23
N GLU A 27 -2.52 -7.45 4.21
CA GLU A 27 -3.38 -6.26 4.22
C GLU A 27 -4.36 -6.30 5.40
N ASP A 28 -4.91 -7.47 5.74
CA ASP A 28 -5.78 -7.64 6.90
C ASP A 28 -5.06 -7.30 8.22
N ASP A 29 -3.83 -7.80 8.42
CA ASP A 29 -3.03 -7.46 9.61
C ASP A 29 -2.71 -5.96 9.68
N ASP A 30 -2.39 -5.35 8.52
CA ASP A 30 -2.16 -3.90 8.41
C ASP A 30 -3.42 -3.11 8.78
N ILE A 31 -4.60 -3.56 8.32
CA ILE A 31 -5.89 -2.94 8.65
C ILE A 31 -6.17 -3.04 10.15
N PHE A 32 -5.94 -4.20 10.77
CA PHE A 32 -6.08 -4.35 12.22
C PHE A 32 -5.15 -3.39 12.97
N LEU A 33 -3.87 -3.34 12.58
CA LEU A 33 -2.87 -2.44 13.19
C LEU A 33 -3.28 -0.97 13.07
N LEU A 34 -3.60 -0.51 11.87
CA LEU A 34 -3.96 0.88 11.61
C LEU A 34 -5.25 1.27 12.34
N THR A 35 -6.23 0.36 12.40
CA THR A 35 -7.48 0.57 13.15
C THR A 35 -7.19 0.73 14.64
N GLN A 36 -6.39 -0.17 15.22
CA GLN A 36 -6.07 -0.13 16.65
C GLN A 36 -5.23 1.09 17.00
N ALA A 37 -4.20 1.40 16.20
CA ALA A 37 -3.37 2.57 16.38
C ALA A 37 -4.19 3.87 16.27
N ASN A 38 -5.17 3.95 15.37
CA ASN A 38 -6.07 5.09 15.27
C ASN A 38 -6.95 5.26 16.52
N ASN A 39 -7.41 4.17 17.11
CA ASN A 39 -8.25 4.19 18.31
C ASN A 39 -7.46 4.57 19.57
N GLU A 40 -6.29 3.98 19.78
CA GLU A 40 -5.48 4.17 20.99
C GLU A 40 -4.55 5.38 20.91
N ARG A 41 -4.31 5.90 19.70
CA ARG A 41 -3.48 7.08 19.41
C ARG A 41 -2.13 7.06 20.12
N PRO A 42 -1.32 5.98 19.97
CA PRO A 42 -0.04 5.86 20.67
C PRO A 42 0.94 7.00 20.30
N PHE A 43 0.82 7.56 19.10
CA PHE A 43 1.58 8.70 18.58
C PHE A 43 1.30 10.03 19.30
N VAL A 44 0.18 10.17 20.02
CA VAL A 44 -0.11 11.38 20.81
C VAL A 44 0.65 11.39 22.14
N GLN A 45 1.08 10.22 22.61
CA GLN A 45 1.73 10.05 23.91
C GLN A 45 3.22 10.40 23.82
N ARG A 46 3.57 11.70 23.83
CA ARG A 46 4.95 12.20 23.63
C ARG A 46 6.00 11.63 24.61
N LYS A 47 5.63 11.35 25.85
CA LYS A 47 6.57 10.87 26.89
C LYS A 47 6.66 9.34 26.95
N ASP A 48 5.55 8.66 26.65
CA ASP A 48 5.37 7.23 26.88
C ASP A 48 4.99 6.47 25.59
N ALA A 49 5.34 7.00 24.42
CA ALA A 49 4.97 6.44 23.11
C ALA A 49 5.32 4.95 23.00
N THR A 50 6.50 4.54 23.46
CA THR A 50 6.91 3.12 23.45
C THR A 50 5.95 2.24 24.25
N ARG A 51 5.51 2.69 25.43
CA ARG A 51 4.55 1.95 26.26
C ARG A 51 3.16 1.95 25.63
N ALA A 52 2.77 3.04 24.97
CA ALA A 52 1.53 3.12 24.24
C ALA A 52 1.48 2.12 23.07
N TRP A 53 2.58 2.03 22.32
CA TRP A 53 2.73 1.04 21.25
C TRP A 53 2.77 -0.40 21.78
N GLU A 54 3.36 -0.62 22.95
CA GLU A 54 3.32 -1.93 23.62
C GLU A 54 1.88 -2.35 23.97
N ALA A 55 1.05 -1.40 24.42
CA ALA A 55 -0.37 -1.64 24.67
C ALA A 55 -1.12 -2.01 23.38
N VAL A 56 -0.89 -1.26 22.29
CA VAL A 56 -1.44 -1.59 20.96
C VAL A 56 -1.04 -3.00 20.53
N ALA A 57 0.23 -3.37 20.70
CA ALA A 57 0.72 -4.71 20.37
C ALA A 57 0.00 -5.79 21.18
N GLY A 58 -0.18 -5.58 22.49
CA GLY A 58 -0.94 -6.50 23.35
C GLY A 58 -2.41 -6.63 22.96
N ALA A 59 -3.05 -5.52 22.56
CA ALA A 59 -4.42 -5.52 22.08
C ALA A 59 -4.56 -6.32 20.78
N LEU A 60 -3.67 -6.11 19.81
CA LEU A 60 -3.66 -6.83 18.54
C LEU A 60 -3.47 -8.34 18.71
N LEU A 61 -2.57 -8.75 19.63
CA LEU A 61 -2.36 -10.17 19.96
C LEU A 61 -3.60 -10.83 20.59
N SER A 62 -4.57 -10.05 21.05
CA SER A 62 -5.83 -10.54 21.61
C SER A 62 -6.96 -10.63 20.57
N ILE A 63 -6.74 -10.14 19.34
CA ILE A 63 -7.73 -10.17 18.26
C ILE A 63 -7.68 -11.52 17.55
N ASP A 64 -8.84 -12.18 17.45
CA ASP A 64 -8.97 -13.38 16.63
C ASP A 64 -8.81 -13.03 15.14
N GLY A 65 -8.00 -13.79 14.42
CA GLY A 65 -7.63 -13.53 13.02
C GLY A 65 -6.39 -12.66 12.81
N PHE A 66 -5.82 -12.05 13.86
CA PHE A 66 -4.52 -11.37 13.74
C PHE A 66 -3.39 -12.40 13.68
N THR A 67 -2.59 -12.39 12.61
CA THR A 67 -1.69 -13.53 12.33
C THR A 67 -0.28 -13.40 12.96
N ARG A 68 0.09 -12.21 13.45
CA ARG A 68 1.44 -11.93 13.96
C ARG A 68 1.58 -12.24 15.46
N CYS A 69 1.90 -13.48 15.79
CA CYS A 69 1.99 -13.98 17.18
C CYS A 69 3.14 -13.42 18.04
N ARG A 70 4.09 -12.65 17.48
CA ARG A 70 5.25 -12.09 18.21
C ARG A 70 5.45 -10.61 17.90
N LEU A 71 4.40 -9.85 18.18
CA LEU A 71 4.37 -8.41 18.05
C LEU A 71 4.83 -7.74 19.35
N ASP A 72 5.68 -6.72 19.22
CA ASP A 72 6.09 -5.80 20.29
C ASP A 72 5.81 -4.37 19.84
N GLY A 73 5.85 -3.40 20.76
CA GLY A 73 5.53 -2.01 20.44
C GLY A 73 6.43 -1.41 19.36
N LYS A 74 7.70 -1.83 19.28
CA LYS A 74 8.62 -1.31 18.25
C LYS A 74 8.24 -1.79 16.86
N LYS A 75 7.94 -3.08 16.72
CA LYS A 75 7.45 -3.65 15.45
C LYS A 75 6.12 -3.06 15.04
N ALA A 76 5.19 -2.87 15.99
CA ALA A 76 3.90 -2.22 15.71
C ALA A 76 4.11 -0.79 15.19
N GLN A 77 5.03 -0.05 15.77
CA GLN A 77 5.37 1.30 15.31
C GLN A 77 5.99 1.30 13.90
N THR A 78 6.97 0.45 13.64
CA THR A 78 7.61 0.36 12.31
C THR A 78 6.61 -0.09 11.25
N GLU A 79 5.73 -1.03 11.57
CA GLU A 79 4.73 -1.48 10.61
C GLU A 79 3.67 -0.41 10.37
N ASP A 80 3.27 0.38 11.36
CA ASP A 80 2.32 1.50 11.16
C ASP A 80 2.82 2.49 10.11
N GLU A 81 4.10 2.85 10.15
CA GLU A 81 4.73 3.70 9.13
C GLU A 81 4.78 3.02 7.75
N THR A 82 5.08 1.72 7.74
CA THR A 82 5.18 0.93 6.51
C THR A 82 3.80 0.77 5.86
N ALA A 83 2.77 0.39 6.62
CA ALA A 83 1.39 0.23 6.18
C ALA A 83 0.82 1.54 5.63
N LYS A 84 1.10 2.68 6.28
CA LYS A 84 0.73 4.01 5.75
C LYS A 84 1.39 4.30 4.40
N THR A 85 2.67 3.95 4.25
CA THR A 85 3.38 4.15 2.99
C THR A 85 2.80 3.28 1.87
N LYS A 86 2.52 2.00 2.15
CA LYS A 86 1.85 1.09 1.19
C LYS A 86 0.52 1.67 0.69
N LEU A 87 -0.29 2.21 1.62
CA LEU A 87 -1.57 2.83 1.27
C LEU A 87 -1.39 4.07 0.39
N LEU A 88 -0.40 4.92 0.69
CA LEU A 88 -0.08 6.09 -0.13
C LEU A 88 0.40 5.68 -1.53
N ASP A 89 1.27 4.67 -1.62
CA ASP A 89 1.77 4.13 -2.88
C ASP A 89 0.64 3.57 -3.76
N GLY A 90 -0.36 2.93 -3.16
CA GLY A 90 -1.56 2.47 -3.88
C GLY A 90 -2.51 3.61 -4.28
N LEU A 91 -2.60 4.67 -3.47
CA LEU A 91 -3.53 5.79 -3.69
C LEU A 91 -3.05 6.76 -4.78
N VAL A 92 -1.74 7.00 -4.87
CA VAL A 92 -1.17 7.99 -5.82
C VAL A 92 -1.51 7.67 -7.28
N PRO A 93 -1.32 6.44 -7.80
CA PRO A 93 -1.70 6.09 -9.17
C PRO A 93 -3.19 6.26 -9.42
N LEU A 94 -4.04 5.84 -8.47
CA LEU A 94 -5.49 5.97 -8.57
C LEU A 94 -5.93 7.44 -8.68
N TYR A 95 -5.27 8.32 -7.92
CA TYR A 95 -5.50 9.76 -8.03
C TYR A 95 -5.10 10.30 -9.40
N MET A 96 -3.91 9.94 -9.90
CA MET A 96 -3.43 10.40 -11.21
C MET A 96 -4.34 9.93 -12.35
N ASP A 97 -4.77 8.66 -12.33
CA ASP A 97 -5.72 8.11 -13.29
C ASP A 97 -7.05 8.86 -13.27
N ALA A 98 -7.57 9.17 -12.08
CA ALA A 98 -8.82 9.92 -11.94
C ALA A 98 -8.71 11.35 -12.52
N ILE A 99 -7.55 12.01 -12.40
CA ILE A 99 -7.33 13.33 -12.98
C ILE A 99 -7.21 13.25 -14.50
N VAL A 100 -6.46 12.26 -15.02
CA VAL A 100 -6.31 12.02 -16.46
C VAL A 100 -7.69 11.73 -17.08
N ASN A 101 -8.50 10.88 -16.45
CA ASN A 101 -9.84 10.54 -16.91
C ASN A 101 -10.84 11.70 -16.78
N LYS A 102 -10.64 12.63 -15.84
CA LYS A 102 -11.42 13.88 -15.73
C LYS A 102 -11.02 14.95 -16.76
N SER A 103 -9.83 14.86 -17.36
CA SER A 103 -9.36 15.85 -18.34
C SER A 103 -10.08 15.82 -19.69
N GLY A 104 -10.96 14.85 -19.91
CA GLY A 104 -11.89 14.85 -21.05
C GLY A 104 -11.20 14.85 -22.42
N VAL A 105 -9.91 14.48 -22.52
CA VAL A 105 -9.27 14.25 -23.81
C VAL A 105 -9.80 12.91 -24.33
N PRO A 106 -10.59 12.89 -25.41
CA PRO A 106 -11.06 11.65 -25.99
C PRO A 106 -9.84 10.90 -26.56
N THR A 107 -9.40 9.83 -25.90
CA THR A 107 -8.27 9.01 -26.34
C THR A 107 -8.66 7.89 -27.29
N SER A 108 -9.96 7.72 -27.55
CA SER A 108 -10.47 6.78 -28.54
C SER A 108 -10.88 7.51 -29.82
N ASP A 109 -10.48 6.96 -30.97
CA ASP A 109 -10.85 7.47 -32.31
C ASP A 109 -12.36 7.67 -32.46
N ALA A 110 -13.16 6.81 -31.82
CA ALA A 110 -14.61 6.90 -31.80
C ALA A 110 -15.12 8.16 -31.10
N ALA A 111 -14.49 8.55 -29.98
CA ALA A 111 -14.88 9.72 -29.21
C ALA A 111 -14.42 11.04 -29.88
N ILE A 112 -13.26 11.04 -30.56
CA ILE A 112 -12.80 12.17 -31.38
C ILE A 112 -13.77 12.42 -32.53
N LYS A 113 -14.20 11.37 -33.23
CA LYS A 113 -15.13 11.46 -34.37
C LYS A 113 -16.54 11.93 -33.97
N ALA A 114 -17.01 11.55 -32.79
CA ALA A 114 -18.31 11.99 -32.27
C ALA A 114 -18.33 13.49 -31.94
N ALA A 115 -17.22 14.04 -31.43
CA ALA A 115 -17.10 15.46 -31.10
C ALA A 115 -17.10 16.38 -32.34
N ASP A 116 -16.66 15.86 -33.49
CA ASP A 116 -16.56 16.62 -34.75
C ASP A 116 -17.86 16.63 -35.59
N THR A 117 -18.92 15.99 -35.11
CA THR A 117 -20.18 15.90 -35.86
C THR A 117 -21.03 17.16 -35.65
N LYS A 118 -21.03 18.06 -36.63
CA LYS A 118 -21.87 19.28 -36.61
C LYS A 118 -23.32 18.92 -36.94
N PHE A 119 -24.24 19.18 -36.01
CA PHE A 119 -25.68 19.02 -36.23
C PHE A 119 -26.24 20.24 -36.97
N PHE A 120 -26.65 20.07 -38.23
CA PHE A 120 -27.46 21.06 -38.93
C PHE A 120 -28.91 20.93 -38.45
N ARG A 121 -29.44 22.00 -37.87
CA ARG A 121 -30.86 22.11 -37.53
C ARG A 121 -31.60 22.73 -38.73
N ALA A 122 -32.69 22.08 -39.13
CA ALA A 122 -33.55 22.49 -40.25
C ALA A 122 -34.20 23.86 -40.03
#